data_AF-A0A7J8E1V2-F1
#
_entry.id   AF-A0A7J8E1V2-F1
#
_cell.length_a   1.000
_cell.length_b   1.000
_cell.length_c   1.000
_cell.angle_alpha   90.00
_cell.angle_beta   90.00
_cell.angle_gamma   90.00
#
_symmetry.space_group_name_H-M   'P 1'
#
loop_
_entity.id
_entity.type
_entity.pdbx_description
1 polymer ?
#
loop_
_entity_poly.entity_id
_entity_poly.type
_entity_poly.pdbx_seq_one_letter_code
_entity_poly.pdbx_strand_id
1 'polypeptide(L)'
;MKKHSQQLYRHIYLSCKEETNIQKHYEALYGLLALISIELANEEVVVDLIRLVLAVQDLAQANEENLPVYNRCALYALGAAYLNLISQLTTVPAFCQHIHEVIETRKKEAPYMLPEDVFVERPRLSQNLDGVATEFLFRQSKISEVLGGSGYNSDRLCLPYIPQLTDEDRLSKRKSIGETISLQVEVESRNSPEKEERVPAEEITYETLKKAIVDSVAVEEQERERRRQVVEKFQKAPFEEIAAHCGARASLLQSKLNQIFEITIRPPPSPSGTITAAYGQPQNHSIPVYEMKFPDLCVY
;
A
#
# COMPACT_ATOMS: atom_id res chain seq x y z
N MET A 1 11.92 -6.36 -8.54
CA MET A 1 10.68 -6.64 -7.79
C MET A 1 9.75 -5.45 -7.54
N LYS A 2 10.20 -4.17 -7.59
CA LYS A 2 9.45 -3.01 -7.06
C LYS A 2 8.00 -2.81 -7.56
N LYS A 3 7.65 -3.23 -8.79
CA LYS A 3 6.32 -2.96 -9.36
C LYS A 3 5.20 -3.89 -8.82
N HIS A 4 5.54 -5.14 -8.47
CA HIS A 4 4.54 -6.17 -8.11
C HIS A 4 4.82 -6.84 -6.75
N SER A 5 5.88 -6.45 -6.03
CA SER A 5 6.23 -7.04 -4.74
C SER A 5 5.13 -6.88 -3.68
N GLN A 6 4.49 -5.71 -3.62
CA GLN A 6 3.41 -5.46 -2.66
C GLN A 6 2.18 -6.35 -2.93
N GLN A 7 1.86 -6.61 -4.20
CA GLN A 7 0.80 -7.54 -4.56
C GLN A 7 1.15 -8.97 -4.13
N LEU A 8 2.40 -9.40 -4.36
CA LEU A 8 2.87 -10.71 -3.95
C LEU A 8 2.79 -10.90 -2.42
N TYR A 9 3.34 -9.98 -1.64
CA TYR A 9 3.31 -10.06 -0.17
C TYR A 9 1.88 -10.05 0.37
N ARG A 10 0.99 -9.28 -0.26
CA ARG A 10 -0.44 -9.28 0.07
C ARG A 10 -1.06 -10.64 -0.18
N HIS A 11 -0.82 -11.25 -1.34
CA HIS A 11 -1.36 -12.58 -1.63
C HIS A 11 -0.84 -13.63 -0.66
N ILE A 12 0.46 -13.59 -0.30
CA ILE A 12 1.02 -14.49 0.72
C ILE A 12 0.30 -14.28 2.06
N TYR A 13 0.15 -13.03 2.52
CA TYR A 13 -0.56 -12.72 3.76
C TYR A 13 -2.00 -13.24 3.77
N LEU A 14 -2.75 -13.00 2.69
CA LEU A 14 -4.14 -13.46 2.59
C LEU A 14 -4.22 -14.98 2.51
N SER A 15 -3.33 -15.63 1.76
CA SER A 15 -3.25 -17.09 1.70
C SER A 15 -2.98 -17.71 3.06
N CYS A 16 -2.21 -17.07 3.95
CA CYS A 16 -2.02 -17.55 5.33
C CYS A 16 -3.33 -17.57 6.15
N LYS A 17 -4.27 -16.68 5.83
CA LYS A 17 -5.51 -16.43 6.57
C LYS A 17 -6.67 -17.35 6.17
N GLU A 18 -6.52 -18.16 5.13
CA GLU A 18 -7.60 -19.04 4.67
C GLU A 18 -7.88 -20.16 5.68
N GLU A 19 -9.14 -20.29 6.12
CA GLU A 19 -9.57 -21.31 7.08
C GLU A 19 -9.38 -22.73 6.54
N THR A 20 -9.50 -22.91 5.21
CA THR A 20 -9.34 -24.19 4.52
C THR A 20 -7.88 -24.65 4.44
N ASN A 21 -6.94 -23.90 5.02
CA ASN A 21 -5.55 -24.28 5.01
C ASN A 21 -5.29 -25.58 5.77
N ILE A 22 -4.54 -26.47 5.12
CA ILE A 22 -4.06 -27.73 5.69
C ILE A 22 -2.53 -27.72 5.63
N GLN A 23 -1.89 -28.69 6.25
CA GLN A 23 -0.42 -28.84 6.31
C GLN A 23 0.29 -28.50 4.98
N LYS A 24 -0.15 -29.11 3.87
CA LYS A 24 0.46 -28.90 2.55
C LYS A 24 0.45 -27.44 2.09
N HIS A 25 -0.56 -26.65 2.47
CA HIS A 25 -0.63 -25.24 2.13
C HIS A 25 0.44 -24.44 2.89
N TYR A 26 0.62 -24.70 4.18
CA TYR A 26 1.67 -24.06 4.97
C TYR A 26 3.08 -24.46 4.55
N GLU A 27 3.29 -25.73 4.18
CA GLU A 27 4.57 -26.20 3.61
C GLU A 27 4.88 -25.51 2.28
N ALA A 28 3.88 -25.34 1.41
CA ALA A 28 4.02 -24.60 0.17
C ALA A 28 4.31 -23.10 0.40
N LEU A 29 3.66 -22.48 1.39
CA LEU A 29 3.93 -21.10 1.80
C LEU A 29 5.36 -20.94 2.33
N TYR A 30 5.84 -21.88 3.16
CA TYR A 30 7.22 -21.91 3.61
C TYR A 30 8.20 -22.03 2.43
N GLY A 31 7.93 -22.97 1.50
CA GLY A 31 8.72 -23.13 0.28
C GLY A 31 8.75 -21.85 -0.58
N LEU A 32 7.62 -21.18 -0.73
CA LEU A 32 7.53 -19.90 -1.44
C LEU A 32 8.37 -18.81 -0.77
N LEU A 33 8.25 -18.66 0.56
CA LEU A 33 9.05 -17.69 1.31
C LEU A 33 10.55 -17.99 1.19
N ALA A 34 10.94 -19.26 1.30
CA ALA A 34 12.33 -19.69 1.14
C ALA A 34 12.87 -19.39 -0.26
N LEU A 35 12.09 -19.70 -1.31
CA LEU A 35 12.46 -19.42 -2.69
C LEU A 35 12.63 -17.92 -2.95
N ILE A 36 11.71 -17.08 -2.45
CA ILE A 36 11.84 -15.63 -2.58
C ILE A 36 13.12 -15.15 -1.88
N SER A 37 13.42 -15.67 -0.68
CA SER A 37 14.60 -15.26 0.06
C SER A 37 15.91 -15.67 -0.61
N ILE A 38 15.96 -16.82 -1.29
CA ILE A 38 17.18 -17.31 -1.96
C ILE A 38 17.35 -16.65 -3.34
N GLU A 39 16.28 -16.58 -4.14
CA GLU A 39 16.35 -16.06 -5.52
C GLU A 39 16.37 -14.53 -5.59
N LEU A 40 15.79 -13.86 -4.60
CA LEU A 40 15.62 -12.39 -4.58
C LEU A 40 16.33 -11.76 -3.38
N ALA A 41 17.36 -12.42 -2.85
CA ALA A 41 18.15 -12.04 -1.69
C ALA A 41 18.71 -10.61 -1.79
N ASN A 42 17.93 -9.63 -1.33
CA ASN A 42 18.39 -8.26 -1.10
C ASN A 42 17.79 -7.74 0.21
N GLU A 43 18.47 -6.79 0.84
CA GLU A 43 18.13 -6.27 2.18
C GLU A 43 16.68 -5.80 2.27
N GLU A 44 16.18 -5.09 1.25
CA GLU A 44 14.81 -4.57 1.21
C GLU A 44 13.75 -5.70 1.15
N VAL A 45 14.02 -6.75 0.39
CA VAL A 45 13.15 -7.93 0.31
C VAL A 45 13.18 -8.69 1.63
N VAL A 46 14.36 -8.89 2.23
CA VAL A 46 14.50 -9.54 3.54
C VAL A 46 13.71 -8.78 4.60
N VAL A 47 13.86 -7.45 4.67
CA VAL A 47 13.11 -6.59 5.58
C VAL A 47 11.60 -6.76 5.38
N ASP A 48 11.12 -6.71 4.14
CA ASP A 48 9.70 -6.86 3.86
C ASP A 48 9.14 -8.24 4.22
N LEU A 49 9.91 -9.31 3.97
CA LEU A 49 9.49 -10.67 4.32
C LEU A 49 9.48 -10.89 5.84
N ILE A 50 10.44 -10.33 6.58
CA ILE A 50 10.43 -10.35 8.04
C ILE A 50 9.19 -9.63 8.56
N ARG A 51 8.89 -8.42 8.03
CA ARG A 51 7.68 -7.67 8.42
C ARG A 51 6.40 -8.44 8.10
N LEU A 52 6.33 -9.09 6.94
CA LEU A 52 5.21 -9.93 6.54
C LEU A 52 4.98 -11.08 7.53
N VAL A 53 6.05 -11.78 7.93
CA VAL A 53 5.97 -12.92 8.85
C VAL A 53 5.61 -12.48 10.27
N LEU A 54 6.08 -11.31 10.71
CA LEU A 54 5.64 -10.71 11.98
C LEU A 54 4.15 -10.38 11.94
N ALA A 55 3.63 -9.82 10.84
CA ALA A 55 2.19 -9.59 10.71
C ALA A 55 1.38 -10.90 10.66
N VAL A 56 1.95 -12.00 10.14
CA VAL A 56 1.35 -13.34 10.20
C VAL A 56 1.31 -13.87 11.64
N GLN A 57 2.34 -13.61 12.45
CA GLN A 57 2.33 -13.91 13.88
C GLN A 57 1.23 -13.11 14.61
N ASP A 58 1.10 -11.82 14.30
CA ASP A 58 0.10 -10.94 14.91
C ASP A 58 -1.33 -11.39 14.53
N LEU A 59 -1.54 -11.83 13.29
CA LEU A 59 -2.81 -12.41 12.84
C LEU A 59 -3.21 -13.63 13.70
N ALA A 60 -2.27 -14.53 13.97
CA ALA A 60 -2.52 -15.70 14.82
C ALA A 60 -2.82 -15.33 16.28
N GLN A 61 -2.25 -14.21 16.75
CA GLN A 61 -2.41 -13.72 18.12
C GLN A 61 -3.73 -12.97 18.32
N ALA A 62 -4.06 -12.03 17.43
CA ALA A 62 -5.28 -11.22 17.51
C ALA A 62 -6.53 -12.08 17.31
N ASN A 63 -6.45 -13.07 16.41
CA ASN A 63 -7.52 -14.02 16.10
C ASN A 63 -8.89 -13.37 15.83
N GLU A 64 -8.91 -12.18 15.21
CA GLU A 64 -10.14 -11.42 14.93
C GLU A 64 -11.12 -12.21 14.04
N GLU A 65 -10.61 -13.16 13.27
CA GLU A 65 -11.37 -13.96 12.30
C GLU A 65 -11.75 -15.35 12.81
N ASN A 66 -11.48 -15.65 14.09
CA ASN A 66 -11.79 -16.93 14.72
C ASN A 66 -11.19 -18.13 13.95
N LEU A 67 -9.93 -18.01 13.54
CA LEU A 67 -9.22 -19.07 12.85
C LEU A 67 -9.18 -20.34 13.72
N PRO A 68 -9.29 -21.54 13.11
CA PRO A 68 -9.14 -22.79 13.84
C PRO A 68 -7.80 -22.84 14.59
N VAL A 69 -7.80 -23.50 15.75
CA VAL A 69 -6.60 -23.67 16.60
C VAL A 69 -5.43 -24.21 15.78
N TYR A 70 -5.67 -25.18 14.89
CA TYR A 70 -4.66 -25.72 13.99
C TYR A 70 -4.01 -24.62 13.14
N ASN A 71 -4.82 -23.81 12.45
CA ASN A 71 -4.34 -22.73 11.58
C ASN A 71 -3.52 -21.73 12.39
N ARG A 72 -3.97 -21.35 13.59
CA ARG A 72 -3.21 -20.45 14.49
C ARG A 72 -1.84 -21.05 14.85
N CYS A 73 -1.79 -22.32 15.27
CA CYS A 73 -0.53 -23.02 15.53
C CYS A 73 0.37 -23.09 14.29
N ALA A 74 -0.22 -23.36 13.13
CA ALA A 74 0.48 -23.45 11.85
C ALA A 74 1.08 -22.10 11.42
N LEU A 75 0.43 -20.97 11.70
CA LEU A 75 0.99 -19.63 11.46
C LEU A 75 2.21 -19.37 12.34
N TYR A 76 2.16 -19.74 13.63
CA TYR A 76 3.32 -19.63 14.52
C TYR A 76 4.49 -20.54 14.08
N ALA A 77 4.18 -21.75 13.65
CA ALA A 77 5.15 -22.71 13.13
C ALA A 77 5.78 -22.22 11.81
N LEU A 78 4.97 -21.72 10.88
CA LEU A 78 5.43 -21.09 9.64
C LEU A 78 6.39 -19.93 9.94
N GLY A 79 6.02 -19.07 10.88
CA GLY A 79 6.87 -17.95 11.29
C GLY A 79 8.20 -18.41 11.90
N ALA A 80 8.18 -19.43 12.76
CA ALA A 80 9.40 -20.00 13.32
C ALA A 80 10.31 -20.64 12.26
N ALA A 81 9.75 -21.45 11.35
CA ALA A 81 10.49 -22.08 10.27
C ALA A 81 11.17 -21.05 9.37
N TYR A 82 10.42 -20.03 8.96
CA TYR A 82 10.92 -18.99 8.08
C TYR A 82 11.96 -18.11 8.77
N LEU A 83 11.70 -17.65 9.99
CA LEU A 83 12.64 -16.79 10.71
C LEU A 83 13.94 -17.53 11.04
N ASN A 84 13.88 -18.83 11.32
CA ASN A 84 15.07 -19.67 11.47
C ASN A 84 15.90 -19.68 10.17
N LEU A 85 15.26 -19.98 9.04
CA LEU A 85 15.90 -19.99 7.72
C LEU A 85 16.54 -18.64 7.39
N ILE A 86 15.77 -17.54 7.48
CA ILE A 86 16.26 -16.23 7.08
C ILE A 86 17.36 -15.73 8.02
N SER A 87 17.35 -16.11 9.30
CA SER A 87 18.44 -15.75 10.21
C SER A 87 19.78 -16.35 9.78
N GLN A 88 19.77 -17.59 9.29
CA GLN A 88 20.96 -18.26 8.78
C GLN A 88 21.41 -17.65 7.45
N LEU A 89 20.47 -17.25 6.59
CA LEU A 89 20.77 -16.64 5.29
C LEU A 89 21.34 -15.21 5.41
N THR A 90 20.89 -14.42 6.40
CA THR A 90 21.43 -13.06 6.61
C THR A 90 22.80 -13.06 7.26
N THR A 91 23.23 -14.17 7.86
CA THR A 91 24.52 -14.33 8.56
C THR A 91 24.78 -13.32 9.69
N VAL A 92 23.72 -12.73 10.25
CA VAL A 92 23.80 -11.79 11.38
C VAL A 92 23.76 -12.57 12.71
N PRO A 93 24.86 -12.66 13.48
CA PRO A 93 24.92 -13.55 14.66
C PRO A 93 23.92 -13.18 15.75
N ALA A 94 23.74 -11.88 16.03
CA ALA A 94 22.80 -11.40 17.04
C ALA A 94 21.34 -11.73 16.67
N PHE A 95 21.01 -11.71 15.38
CA PHE A 95 19.70 -12.11 14.89
C PHE A 95 19.49 -13.62 15.01
N CYS A 96 20.49 -14.42 14.59
CA CYS A 96 20.47 -15.87 14.79
C CYS A 96 20.23 -16.21 16.26
N GLN A 97 20.98 -15.59 17.17
CA GLN A 97 20.85 -15.84 18.61
C GLN A 97 19.41 -15.56 19.10
N HIS A 98 18.83 -14.41 18.76
CA HIS A 98 17.47 -14.09 19.18
C HIS A 98 16.44 -15.11 18.68
N ILE A 99 16.53 -15.51 17.40
CA ILE A 99 15.62 -16.50 16.82
C ILE A 99 15.76 -17.85 17.52
N HIS A 100 16.99 -18.31 17.78
CA HIS A 100 17.24 -19.57 18.48
C HIS A 100 16.74 -19.53 19.95
N GLU A 101 16.90 -18.41 20.65
CA GLU A 101 16.38 -18.25 22.02
C GLU A 101 14.85 -18.42 22.09
N VAL A 102 14.11 -17.83 21.15
CA VAL A 102 12.66 -17.98 21.07
C VAL A 102 12.27 -19.42 20.72
N ILE A 103 12.96 -20.04 19.74
CA ILE A 103 12.70 -21.43 19.34
C ILE A 103 12.96 -22.40 20.49
N GLU A 104 14.06 -22.25 21.21
CA GLU A 104 14.40 -23.12 22.35
C GLU A 104 13.43 -22.95 23.52
N THR A 105 12.93 -21.73 23.75
CA THR A 105 11.86 -21.48 24.72
C THR A 105 10.56 -22.18 24.31
N ARG A 106 10.14 -22.03 23.04
CA ARG A 106 8.96 -22.74 22.50
C ARG A 106 9.12 -24.26 22.59
N LYS A 107 10.30 -24.81 22.30
CA LYS A 107 10.56 -26.24 22.36
C LYS A 107 10.33 -26.84 23.76
N LYS A 108 10.58 -26.06 24.81
CA LYS A 108 10.39 -26.48 26.20
C LYS A 108 8.94 -26.33 26.68
N GLU A 109 8.29 -25.23 26.31
CA GLU A 109 7.05 -24.80 26.97
C GLU A 109 5.83 -24.71 26.03
N ALA A 110 6.06 -24.57 24.71
CA ALA A 110 5.02 -24.41 23.70
C ALA A 110 5.36 -25.13 22.37
N PRO A 111 5.60 -26.46 22.38
CA PRO A 111 6.02 -27.21 21.19
C PRO A 111 5.00 -27.12 20.05
N TYR A 112 3.71 -26.99 20.37
CA TYR A 112 2.62 -26.79 19.41
C TYR A 112 2.70 -25.49 18.58
N MET A 113 3.71 -24.63 18.80
CA MET A 113 4.01 -23.45 17.98
C MET A 113 5.21 -23.66 17.04
N LEU A 114 5.73 -24.88 16.95
CA LEU A 114 6.89 -25.25 16.15
C LEU A 114 6.51 -26.20 15.00
N PRO A 115 7.23 -26.14 13.86
CA PRO A 115 6.99 -27.01 12.72
C PRO A 115 6.96 -28.50 13.04
N GLU A 116 7.87 -28.94 13.92
CA GLU A 116 8.10 -30.35 14.26
C GLU A 116 6.88 -31.01 14.94
N ASP A 117 6.03 -30.23 15.59
CA ASP A 117 4.84 -30.71 16.29
C ASP A 117 3.52 -30.38 15.57
N VAL A 118 3.55 -29.39 14.66
CA VAL A 118 2.36 -28.93 13.92
C VAL A 118 2.23 -29.58 12.55
N PHE A 119 3.33 -29.74 11.81
CA PHE A 119 3.34 -30.31 10.45
C PHE A 119 3.61 -31.82 10.48
N VAL A 120 2.80 -32.53 11.26
CA VAL A 120 2.82 -33.99 11.41
C VAL A 120 1.41 -34.54 11.21
N GLU A 121 1.27 -35.84 10.94
CA GLU A 121 -0.04 -36.46 10.67
C GLU A 121 -1.06 -36.26 11.81
N ARG A 122 -0.59 -36.17 13.06
CA ARG A 122 -1.44 -36.00 14.25
C ARG A 122 -0.84 -34.97 15.20
N PRO A 123 -1.07 -33.66 14.94
CA PRO A 123 -0.49 -32.60 15.75
C PRO A 123 -1.11 -32.59 17.15
N ARG A 124 -0.27 -32.39 18.17
CA ARG A 124 -0.70 -32.22 19.56
C ARG A 124 -0.96 -30.75 19.82
N LEU A 125 -2.18 -30.31 19.52
CA LEU A 125 -2.56 -28.90 19.66
C LEU A 125 -2.88 -28.55 21.11
N SER A 126 -2.47 -27.35 21.55
CA SER A 126 -2.98 -26.77 22.80
C SER A 126 -4.47 -26.47 22.66
N GLN A 127 -5.23 -26.65 23.74
CA GLN A 127 -6.65 -26.30 23.77
C GLN A 127 -6.89 -24.80 23.98
N ASN A 128 -5.87 -24.05 24.42
CA ASN A 128 -5.99 -22.62 24.67
C ASN A 128 -4.76 -21.88 24.11
N LEU A 129 -5.03 -20.91 23.24
CA LEU A 129 -4.06 -20.01 22.61
C LEU A 129 -4.33 -18.54 22.98
N ASP A 130 -5.17 -18.30 23.99
CA ASP A 130 -5.50 -16.96 24.46
C ASP A 130 -4.47 -16.53 25.49
N GLY A 131 -3.87 -15.36 25.29
CA GLY A 131 -2.81 -14.86 26.16
C GLY A 131 -1.45 -15.55 25.95
N VAL A 132 -1.06 -15.82 24.69
CA VAL A 132 0.29 -16.28 24.35
C VAL A 132 1.33 -15.36 24.98
N ALA A 133 2.22 -15.95 25.78
CA ALA A 133 3.20 -15.21 26.53
C ALA A 133 4.26 -14.57 25.61
N THR A 134 4.74 -13.39 25.99
CA THR A 134 5.59 -12.56 25.12
C THR A 134 6.98 -13.14 24.84
N GLU A 135 7.41 -14.11 25.65
CA GLU A 135 8.64 -14.90 25.52
C GLU A 135 8.56 -15.92 24.38
N PHE A 136 7.34 -16.32 23.99
CA PHE A 136 7.13 -17.19 22.84
C PHE A 136 7.06 -16.40 21.53
N LEU A 137 7.04 -15.07 21.55
CA LEU A 137 6.84 -14.25 20.36
C LEU A 137 8.17 -13.68 19.84
N PHE A 138 8.31 -13.67 18.52
CA PHE A 138 9.40 -12.94 17.87
C PHE A 138 9.11 -11.45 17.98
N ARG A 139 9.96 -10.70 18.68
CA ARG A 139 9.71 -9.29 19.01
C ARG A 139 10.25 -8.39 17.90
N GLN A 140 9.34 -7.65 17.26
CA GLN A 140 9.69 -6.69 16.20
C GLN A 140 10.77 -5.68 16.64
N SER A 141 10.66 -5.14 17.85
CA SER A 141 11.64 -4.20 18.40
C SER A 141 13.03 -4.83 18.52
N LYS A 142 13.11 -6.07 19.01
CA LYS A 142 14.39 -6.79 19.15
C LYS A 142 15.00 -7.13 17.81
N ILE A 143 14.17 -7.57 16.85
CA ILE A 143 14.61 -7.87 15.48
C ILE A 143 15.13 -6.61 14.77
N SER A 144 14.44 -5.48 14.93
CA SER A 144 14.84 -4.20 14.33
C SER A 144 16.18 -3.71 14.91
N GLU A 145 16.38 -3.85 16.22
CA GLU A 145 17.64 -3.52 16.90
C GLU A 145 18.82 -4.35 16.35
N VAL A 146 18.70 -5.68 16.31
CA VAL A 146 19.82 -6.56 15.91
C VAL A 146 20.14 -6.50 14.42
N LEU A 147 19.14 -6.27 13.56
CA LEU A 147 19.35 -6.14 12.12
C LEU A 147 19.78 -4.72 11.71
N GLY A 148 19.33 -3.69 12.41
CA GLY A 148 19.70 -2.30 12.14
C GLY A 148 21.21 -2.04 12.25
N GLY A 149 21.89 -2.73 13.17
CA GLY A 149 23.36 -2.67 13.29
C GLY A 149 24.13 -3.35 12.14
N SER A 150 23.43 -4.06 11.24
CA SER A 150 24.02 -4.87 10.17
C SER A 150 23.66 -4.39 8.76
N GLY A 151 23.18 -3.15 8.62
CA GLY A 151 22.88 -2.52 7.32
C GLY A 151 21.43 -2.66 6.85
N TYR A 152 20.59 -3.45 7.53
CA TYR A 152 19.17 -3.55 7.21
C TYR A 152 18.41 -2.30 7.65
N ASN A 153 17.37 -1.92 6.90
CA ASN A 153 16.56 -0.74 7.17
C ASN A 153 15.70 -0.91 8.44
N SER A 154 16.23 -0.47 9.58
CA SER A 154 15.57 -0.54 10.89
C SER A 154 14.27 0.28 10.95
N ASP A 155 14.26 1.48 10.37
CA ASP A 155 13.07 2.34 10.34
C ASP A 155 11.91 1.63 9.65
N ARG A 156 12.20 0.93 8.54
CA ARG A 156 11.21 0.14 7.82
C ARG A 156 10.79 -1.10 8.62
N LEU A 157 11.72 -1.79 9.29
CA LEU A 157 11.41 -2.94 10.15
C LEU A 157 10.49 -2.56 11.33
N CYS A 158 10.64 -1.35 11.88
CA CYS A 158 9.78 -0.83 12.95
C CYS A 158 8.33 -0.56 12.51
N LEU A 159 8.08 -0.44 11.20
CA LEU A 159 6.73 -0.26 10.68
C LEU A 159 6.05 -1.63 10.49
N PRO A 160 4.89 -1.89 11.13
CA PRO A 160 4.16 -3.13 10.90
C PRO A 160 3.78 -3.28 9.43
N TYR A 161 3.70 -4.52 8.95
CA TYR A 161 3.22 -4.78 7.60
C TYR A 161 1.69 -4.63 7.56
N ILE A 162 1.21 -3.79 6.64
CA ILE A 162 -0.23 -3.59 6.42
C ILE A 162 -0.54 -4.03 4.98
N PRO A 163 -1.35 -5.09 4.78
CA PRO A 163 -1.78 -5.50 3.45
C PRO A 163 -2.52 -4.36 2.75
N GLN A 164 -2.02 -3.90 1.61
CA GLN A 164 -2.67 -2.82 0.87
C GLN A 164 -4.02 -3.28 0.31
N LEU A 165 -5.08 -2.51 0.53
CA LEU A 165 -6.39 -2.79 -0.04
C LEU A 165 -6.37 -2.50 -1.54
N THR A 166 -6.86 -3.45 -2.32
CA THR A 166 -7.04 -3.30 -3.78
C THR A 166 -8.51 -3.01 -4.09
N ASP A 167 -8.81 -2.48 -5.29
CA ASP A 167 -10.19 -2.20 -5.69
C ASP A 167 -11.09 -3.45 -5.68
N GLU A 168 -10.51 -4.64 -5.90
CA GLU A 168 -11.19 -5.94 -5.75
C GLU A 168 -11.72 -6.17 -4.31
N ASP A 169 -11.00 -5.70 -3.28
CA ASP A 169 -11.42 -5.80 -1.88
C ASP A 169 -12.58 -4.85 -1.56
N ARG A 170 -12.59 -3.67 -2.20
CA ARG A 170 -13.65 -2.68 -2.06
C ARG A 170 -14.96 -3.17 -2.68
N LEU A 171 -14.86 -3.90 -3.79
CA LEU A 171 -15.99 -4.53 -4.45
C LEU A 171 -16.50 -5.76 -3.69
N SER A 172 -15.60 -6.56 -3.11
CA SER A 172 -15.96 -7.74 -2.30
C SER A 172 -16.68 -7.37 -1.00
N LYS A 173 -16.29 -6.27 -0.33
CA LYS A 173 -17.01 -5.73 0.84
C LYS A 173 -18.38 -5.12 0.52
N ARG A 174 -18.69 -4.83 -0.76
CA ARG A 174 -20.02 -4.36 -1.20
C ARG A 174 -21.05 -5.46 -1.41
N LYS A 175 -20.72 -6.73 -1.14
CA LYS A 175 -21.68 -7.84 -1.14
C LYS A 175 -22.10 -8.24 0.27
N SER A 176 -22.62 -7.32 1.08
CA SER A 176 -23.51 -7.65 2.19
C SER A 176 -24.15 -6.41 2.80
N ILE A 177 -25.48 -6.44 2.89
CA ILE A 177 -26.39 -5.64 3.73
C ILE A 177 -26.62 -4.18 3.28
N GLY A 178 -27.92 -3.91 3.12
CA GLY A 178 -28.48 -2.66 2.64
C GLY A 178 -28.22 -1.47 3.55
N GLU A 179 -28.24 -0.32 2.89
CA GLU A 179 -28.52 1.03 3.39
C GLU A 179 -28.85 1.14 4.89
N THR A 180 -27.85 1.58 5.66
CA THR A 180 -28.08 2.58 6.71
C THR A 180 -26.92 3.57 6.67
N ILE A 181 -27.20 4.76 6.13
CA ILE A 181 -26.33 5.93 6.25
C ILE A 181 -26.45 6.39 7.71
N SER A 182 -25.50 6.00 8.56
CA SER A 182 -25.35 6.63 9.87
C SER A 182 -24.67 7.97 9.68
N LEU A 183 -25.47 9.02 9.53
CA LEU A 183 -25.03 10.41 9.72
C LEU A 183 -24.67 10.57 11.20
N GLN A 184 -23.39 10.43 11.53
CA GLN A 184 -22.87 10.92 12.81
C GLN A 184 -22.80 12.44 12.72
N VAL A 185 -23.82 13.09 13.28
CA VAL A 185 -23.80 14.51 13.62
C VAL A 185 -22.93 14.63 14.87
N GLU A 186 -21.68 15.05 14.70
CA GLU A 186 -20.86 15.50 15.83
C GLU A 186 -21.39 16.86 16.31
N VAL A 187 -22.00 16.84 17.49
CA VAL A 187 -22.32 18.04 18.27
C VAL A 187 -21.09 18.35 19.11
N GLU A 188 -20.25 19.27 18.65
CA GLU A 188 -19.25 19.91 19.50
C GLU A 188 -19.75 21.27 19.97
N SER A 189 -19.95 21.37 21.28
CA SER A 189 -20.21 22.60 22.00
C SER A 189 -18.91 23.42 22.09
N ARG A 190 -18.95 24.65 21.60
CA ARG A 190 -17.97 25.68 21.95
C ARG A 190 -18.70 26.99 22.26
N ASN A 191 -18.53 27.44 23.49
CA ASN A 191 -18.98 28.75 23.96
C ASN A 191 -18.02 29.86 23.50
N SER A 192 -18.62 31.01 23.16
CA SER A 192 -18.11 32.40 23.22
C SER A 192 -17.51 33.06 21.96
N PRO A 193 -17.68 34.40 21.80
CA PRO A 193 -18.41 34.99 20.66
C PRO A 193 -17.58 35.94 19.75
N GLU A 194 -18.29 36.53 18.77
CA GLU A 194 -17.97 37.72 17.95
C GLU A 194 -17.05 37.55 16.72
N LYS A 195 -17.66 37.35 15.54
CA LYS A 195 -17.94 38.43 14.56
C LYS A 195 -18.53 37.83 13.28
N GLU A 196 -19.72 38.31 12.94
CA GLU A 196 -20.41 38.00 11.69
C GLU A 196 -19.70 38.65 10.49
N GLU A 197 -19.42 37.84 9.48
CA GLU A 197 -19.51 38.28 8.09
C GLU A 197 -20.12 37.10 7.29
N ARG A 198 -21.45 37.06 7.27
CA ARG A 198 -22.21 36.04 6.52
C ARG A 198 -22.19 36.40 5.03
N VAL A 199 -21.45 35.63 4.25
CA VAL A 199 -21.64 35.52 2.79
C VAL A 199 -23.02 34.87 2.55
N PRO A 200 -23.84 35.31 1.59
CA PRO A 200 -25.19 34.78 1.43
C PRO A 200 -25.12 33.31 1.03
N ALA A 201 -25.77 32.44 1.80
CA ALA A 201 -25.90 31.03 1.48
C ALA A 201 -26.71 30.91 0.17
N GLU A 202 -26.11 30.33 -0.87
CA GLU A 202 -26.85 29.90 -2.05
C GLU A 202 -27.90 28.87 -1.62
N GLU A 203 -29.18 29.19 -1.84
CA GLU A 203 -30.29 28.30 -1.51
C GLU A 203 -30.25 27.07 -2.44
N ILE A 204 -29.74 25.95 -1.92
CA ILE A 204 -29.77 24.65 -2.59
C ILE A 204 -31.23 24.18 -2.63
N THR A 205 -31.89 24.38 -3.77
CA THR A 205 -33.26 23.94 -4.03
C THR A 205 -33.32 22.45 -4.39
N TYR A 206 -34.45 21.79 -4.09
CA TYR A 206 -34.69 20.38 -4.40
C TYR A 206 -34.48 20.04 -5.89
N GLU A 207 -34.84 20.95 -6.79
CA GLU A 207 -34.61 20.79 -8.23
C GLU A 207 -33.12 20.76 -8.60
N THR A 208 -32.26 21.51 -7.88
CA THR A 208 -30.80 21.50 -8.09
C THR A 208 -30.20 20.15 -7.68
N LEU A 209 -30.65 19.58 -6.56
CA LEU A 209 -30.22 18.25 -6.11
C LEU A 209 -30.72 17.14 -7.03
N LYS A 210 -31.98 17.24 -7.48
CA LYS A 210 -32.57 16.28 -8.44
C LYS A 210 -31.83 16.30 -9.78
N LYS A 211 -31.49 17.50 -10.28
CA LYS A 211 -30.72 17.66 -11.52
C LYS A 211 -29.31 17.08 -11.37
N ALA A 212 -28.64 17.30 -10.23
CA ALA A 212 -27.31 16.75 -9.98
C ALA A 212 -27.28 15.21 -9.97
N ILE A 213 -28.34 14.55 -9.48
CA ILE A 213 -28.45 13.09 -9.49
C ILE A 213 -28.71 12.56 -10.90
N VAL A 214 -29.57 13.22 -11.67
CA VAL A 214 -29.85 12.81 -13.07
C VAL A 214 -28.61 13.03 -13.95
N ASP A 215 -27.92 14.15 -13.78
CA ASP A 215 -26.71 14.48 -14.51
C ASP A 215 -25.55 13.53 -14.12
N SER A 216 -25.44 13.10 -12.86
CA SER A 216 -24.39 12.15 -12.43
C SER A 216 -24.60 10.75 -13.02
N VAL A 217 -25.84 10.27 -13.10
CA VAL A 217 -26.17 8.98 -13.74
C VAL A 217 -25.91 9.05 -15.24
N ALA A 218 -26.26 10.16 -15.90
CA ALA A 218 -25.98 10.37 -17.32
C ALA A 218 -24.46 10.41 -17.61
N VAL A 219 -23.68 11.06 -16.75
CA VAL A 219 -22.21 11.11 -16.84
C VAL A 219 -21.59 9.72 -16.62
N GLU A 220 -22.10 8.96 -15.65
CA GLU A 220 -21.61 7.60 -15.38
C GLU A 220 -21.91 6.65 -16.55
N GLU A 221 -23.10 6.77 -17.15
CA GLU A 221 -23.49 5.98 -18.33
C GLU A 221 -22.67 6.39 -19.56
N GLN A 222 -22.41 7.68 -19.76
CA GLN A 222 -21.52 8.17 -20.81
C GLN A 222 -20.08 7.68 -20.62
N GLU A 223 -19.57 7.64 -19.39
CA GLU A 223 -18.23 7.13 -19.12
C GLU A 223 -18.14 5.61 -19.33
N ARG A 224 -19.18 4.87 -18.95
CA ARG A 224 -19.31 3.43 -19.20
C ARG A 224 -19.34 3.12 -20.70
N GLU A 225 -20.09 3.91 -21.47
CA GLU A 225 -20.15 3.77 -22.93
C GLU A 225 -18.82 4.15 -23.58
N ARG A 226 -18.14 5.20 -23.11
CA ARG A 226 -16.79 5.55 -23.56
C ARG A 226 -15.79 4.43 -23.31
N ARG A 227 -15.84 3.78 -22.14
CA ARG A 227 -14.99 2.63 -21.80
C ARG A 227 -15.29 1.45 -22.72
N ARG A 228 -16.57 1.18 -23.02
CA ARG A 228 -16.98 0.13 -23.95
C ARG A 228 -16.44 0.36 -25.36
N GLN A 229 -16.56 1.58 -25.88
CA GLN A 229 -16.04 1.94 -27.21
C GLN A 229 -14.53 1.80 -27.31
N VAL A 230 -13.80 2.16 -26.24
CA VAL A 230 -12.34 1.96 -26.19
C VAL A 230 -12.01 0.47 -26.29
N VAL A 231 -12.64 -0.37 -25.47
CA VAL A 231 -12.41 -1.83 -25.48
C VAL A 231 -12.74 -2.44 -26.83
N GLU A 232 -13.88 -2.07 -27.43
CA GLU A 232 -14.28 -2.56 -28.74
C GLU A 232 -13.30 -2.13 -29.83
N LYS A 233 -12.82 -0.88 -29.79
CA LYS A 233 -11.81 -0.38 -30.75
C LYS A 233 -10.48 -1.14 -30.62
N PHE A 234 -10.02 -1.43 -29.40
CA PHE A 234 -8.79 -2.22 -29.20
C PHE A 234 -8.94 -3.70 -29.59
N GLN A 235 -10.15 -4.26 -29.55
CA GLN A 235 -10.42 -5.64 -29.94
C GLN A 235 -10.64 -5.81 -31.44
N LYS A 236 -11.23 -4.81 -32.12
CA LYS A 236 -11.64 -4.91 -33.53
C LYS A 236 -10.76 -4.12 -34.51
N ALA A 237 -9.99 -3.13 -34.06
CA ALA A 237 -9.16 -2.34 -34.96
C ALA A 237 -7.87 -3.11 -35.37
N PRO A 238 -7.43 -2.98 -36.63
CA PRO A 238 -6.18 -3.58 -37.08
C PRO A 238 -4.99 -2.94 -36.36
N PHE A 239 -3.95 -3.75 -36.12
CA PHE A 239 -2.77 -3.35 -35.35
C PHE A 239 -2.11 -2.05 -35.85
N GLU A 240 -2.08 -1.84 -37.17
CA GLU A 240 -1.52 -0.64 -37.80
C GLU A 240 -2.20 0.66 -37.33
N GLU A 241 -3.51 0.63 -37.13
CA GLU A 241 -4.29 1.79 -36.69
C GLU A 241 -4.06 2.07 -35.19
N ILE A 242 -3.94 1.02 -34.39
CA ILE A 242 -3.62 1.13 -32.96
C ILE A 242 -2.19 1.68 -32.77
N ALA A 243 -1.23 1.18 -33.56
CA ALA A 243 0.15 1.65 -33.55
C ALA A 243 0.25 3.12 -33.98
N ALA A 244 -0.46 3.52 -35.05
CA ALA A 244 -0.52 4.90 -35.52
C ALA A 244 -1.11 5.85 -34.45
N HIS A 245 -2.17 5.45 -33.75
CA HIS A 245 -2.78 6.24 -32.69
C HIS A 245 -1.84 6.41 -31.47
N CYS A 246 -1.15 5.35 -31.07
CA CYS A 246 -0.13 5.42 -30.01
C CYS A 246 1.05 6.31 -30.43
N GLY A 247 1.49 6.19 -31.70
CA GLY A 247 2.54 7.02 -32.29
C GLY A 247 2.19 8.51 -32.31
N ALA A 248 0.96 8.86 -32.73
CA ALA A 248 0.46 10.24 -32.76
C ALA A 248 0.39 10.87 -31.36
N ARG A 249 0.05 10.08 -30.33
CA ARG A 249 0.02 10.56 -28.94
C ARG A 249 1.43 10.79 -28.40
N ALA A 250 2.39 9.94 -28.75
CA ALA A 250 3.80 10.12 -28.41
C ALA A 250 4.41 11.34 -29.11
N SER A 251 4.09 11.57 -30.39
CA SER A 251 4.58 12.76 -31.12
C SER A 251 4.02 14.06 -30.57
N LEU A 252 2.75 14.07 -30.12
CA LEU A 252 2.15 15.23 -29.46
C LEU A 252 2.86 15.56 -28.13
N LEU A 253 3.15 14.53 -27.32
CA LEU A 253 3.90 14.71 -26.08
C LEU A 253 5.32 15.25 -26.35
N GLN A 254 6.00 14.67 -27.34
CA GLN A 254 7.34 15.13 -27.74
C GLN A 254 7.31 16.58 -28.23
N SER A 255 6.30 16.97 -29.01
CA SER A 255 6.12 18.35 -29.45
C SER A 255 5.91 19.31 -28.28
N LYS A 256 5.15 18.92 -27.26
CA LYS A 256 4.94 19.74 -26.05
C LYS A 256 6.21 19.88 -25.22
N LEU A 257 6.98 18.81 -25.07
CA LEU A 257 8.28 18.86 -24.40
C LEU A 257 9.26 19.76 -25.15
N ASN A 258 9.35 19.61 -26.48
CA ASN A 258 10.19 20.48 -27.30
C ASN A 258 9.78 21.95 -27.20
N GLN A 259 8.48 22.26 -27.09
CA GLN A 259 7.99 23.62 -26.86
C GLN A 259 8.46 24.17 -25.50
N ILE A 260 8.39 23.35 -24.43
CA ILE A 260 8.88 23.74 -23.09
C ILE A 260 10.39 23.96 -23.10
N PHE A 261 11.14 23.09 -23.79
CA PHE A 261 12.58 23.23 -23.94
C PHE A 261 12.96 24.47 -24.75
N GLU A 262 12.29 24.78 -25.86
CA GLU A 262 12.51 26.02 -26.61
C GLU A 262 12.23 27.26 -25.75
N ILE A 263 11.20 27.23 -24.91
CA ILE A 263 10.90 28.33 -23.97
C ILE A 263 11.98 28.46 -22.90
N THR A 264 12.56 27.35 -22.43
CA THR A 264 13.58 27.34 -21.36
C THR A 264 14.98 27.65 -21.87
N ILE A 265 15.31 27.23 -23.10
CA ILE A 265 16.67 27.31 -23.66
C ILE A 265 16.86 28.62 -24.46
N ARG A 266 15.80 29.25 -24.97
CA ARG A 266 15.93 30.61 -25.52
C ARG A 266 16.05 31.63 -24.38
N PRO A 267 17.11 32.44 -24.35
CA PRO A 267 17.12 33.61 -23.50
C PRO A 267 15.94 34.52 -23.89
N PRO A 268 15.23 35.15 -22.94
CA PRO A 268 14.24 36.16 -23.28
C PRO A 268 14.91 37.25 -24.14
N PRO A 269 14.23 37.78 -25.18
CA PRO A 269 14.80 38.85 -25.99
C PRO A 269 15.22 39.99 -25.08
N SER A 270 16.49 40.39 -25.16
CA SER A 270 17.04 41.48 -24.35
C SER A 270 16.25 42.78 -24.60
N PRO A 271 15.97 43.58 -23.55
CA PRO A 271 15.25 44.84 -23.70
C PRO A 271 16.22 45.90 -24.24
N SER A 272 16.48 45.87 -25.53
CA SER A 272 17.19 46.95 -26.23
C SER A 272 16.69 46.99 -27.66
N GLY A 273 15.54 47.64 -27.84
CA GLY A 273 14.92 47.83 -29.14
C GLY A 273 13.66 48.68 -29.00
N THR A 274 13.86 49.99 -29.02
CA THR A 274 12.96 51.05 -29.45
C THR A 274 11.46 50.74 -29.52
N ILE A 275 10.70 51.45 -28.68
CA ILE A 275 9.26 51.65 -28.80
C ILE A 275 8.94 52.07 -30.25
N THR A 276 8.23 51.22 -30.98
CA THR A 276 7.27 51.69 -32.00
C THR A 276 5.93 51.08 -31.67
N ALA A 277 5.03 51.94 -31.24
CA ALA A 277 3.65 51.61 -30.90
C ALA A 277 2.90 51.17 -32.17
N ALA A 278 2.31 49.99 -32.14
CA ALA A 278 1.13 49.68 -32.95
C ALA A 278 0.30 48.59 -32.24
N TYR A 279 -0.82 49.02 -31.67
CA TYR A 279 -2.04 48.26 -31.38
C TYR A 279 -1.93 46.91 -30.64
N GLY A 280 -2.19 46.97 -29.32
CA GLY A 280 -3.18 46.10 -28.66
C GLY A 280 -2.75 44.74 -28.15
N GLN A 281 -2.15 44.67 -26.96
CA GLN A 281 -2.41 43.70 -25.87
C GLN A 281 -1.34 43.83 -24.77
N PRO A 282 -1.68 43.92 -23.48
CA PRO A 282 -0.69 43.80 -22.41
C PRO A 282 -0.22 42.34 -22.32
N GLN A 283 1.02 42.08 -22.70
CA GLN A 283 1.68 40.79 -22.46
C GLN A 283 2.04 40.69 -20.97
N ASN A 284 1.34 39.86 -20.21
CA ASN A 284 1.71 39.55 -18.82
C ASN A 284 3.12 38.96 -18.80
N HIS A 285 4.09 39.72 -18.29
CA HIS A 285 5.46 39.25 -18.10
C HIS A 285 5.55 38.46 -16.79
N SER A 286 5.80 37.16 -16.89
CA SER A 286 6.07 36.30 -15.73
C SER A 286 7.50 36.56 -15.22
N ILE A 287 7.61 37.07 -13.99
CA ILE A 287 8.89 37.28 -13.30
C ILE A 287 9.50 35.90 -12.98
N PRO A 288 10.77 35.64 -13.32
CA PRO A 288 11.44 34.40 -12.95
C PRO A 288 11.44 34.20 -11.43
N VAL A 289 11.20 32.95 -10.99
CA VAL A 289 11.04 32.61 -9.56
C VAL A 289 12.25 33.04 -8.71
N TYR A 290 13.47 33.07 -9.26
CA TYR A 290 14.66 33.51 -8.52
C TYR A 290 14.74 35.04 -8.31
N GLU A 291 13.97 35.82 -9.07
CA GLU A 291 13.82 37.28 -8.90
C GLU A 291 12.63 37.65 -8.01
N MET A 292 11.76 36.68 -7.69
CA MET A 292 10.67 36.89 -6.75
C MET A 292 11.23 36.97 -5.33
N LYS A 293 11.10 38.15 -4.71
CA LYS A 293 11.32 38.30 -3.26
C LYS A 293 10.14 37.67 -2.53
N PHE A 294 10.27 36.40 -2.15
CA PHE A 294 9.29 35.74 -1.29
C PHE A 294 9.34 36.40 0.11
N PRO A 295 8.18 36.70 0.73
CA PRO A 295 8.14 37.07 2.14
C PRO A 295 8.70 35.92 2.99
N ASP A 296 9.59 36.23 3.93
CA ASP A 296 10.16 35.28 4.89
C ASP A 296 9.08 34.79 5.87
N LEU A 297 8.20 33.89 5.43
CA LEU A 297 7.27 33.17 6.30
C LEU A 297 6.90 31.83 5.68
N CYS A 298 7.87 30.92 5.69
CA CYS A 298 7.64 29.48 5.78
C CYS A 298 8.58 28.97 6.88
N VAL A 299 8.18 29.22 8.13
CA VAL A 299 8.67 28.42 9.25
C VAL A 299 7.94 27.09 9.16
N TYR A 300 8.71 26.00 9.23
CA TYR A 300 8.29 24.59 9.13
C TYR A 300 7.03 24.24 9.92
#